data_AF-A0A5C3KG53-F1
#
_entry.id   AF-A0A5C3KG53-F1
#
_cell.length_a   1.000
_cell.length_b   1.000
_cell.length_c   1.000
_cell.angle_alpha   90.00
_cell.angle_beta   90.00
_cell.angle_gamma   90.00
#
_symmetry.space_group_name_H-M   'P 1'
#
loop_
_entity.id
_entity.type
_entity.pdbx_description
1 polymer ?
#
loop_
_entity_poly.entity_id
_entity_poly.type
_entity_poly.pdbx_seq_one_letter_code
_entity_poly.pdbx_strand_id
1 'polypeptide(L)' 'MTAAWRQFFTYNKYAQITARAIRNSLKEEGRVAAEKRGQTSVRYQEWKEGKGGQQVLLSDVQK' A
#
# COMPACT_ATOMS: atom_id res chain seq x y z
N MET A 1 9.76 -17.32 -18.57
CA MET A 1 9.43 -17.42 -17.13
C MET A 1 8.75 -16.13 -16.69
N THR A 2 7.50 -16.23 -16.23
CA THR A 2 6.81 -15.13 -15.55
C THR A 2 7.24 -15.08 -14.09
N ALA A 3 7.45 -13.88 -13.54
CA ALA A 3 7.86 -13.73 -12.16
C ALA A 3 6.79 -14.27 -11.18
N ALA A 4 7.22 -15.00 -10.14
CA ALA A 4 6.36 -15.76 -9.23
C ALA A 4 5.30 -14.92 -8.49
N TRP A 5 5.49 -13.60 -8.37
CA TRP A 5 4.54 -12.70 -7.70
C TRP A 5 3.30 -12.38 -8.54
N ARG A 6 3.37 -12.53 -9.87
CA ARG A 6 2.27 -12.14 -10.78
C ARG A 6 0.97 -12.93 -10.56
N GLN A 7 1.05 -14.10 -9.93
CA GLN A 7 -0.13 -14.92 -9.62
C GLN A 7 -0.89 -14.44 -8.37
N PHE A 8 -0.26 -13.64 -7.50
CA PHE A 8 -0.85 -13.25 -6.21
C PHE A 8 -1.31 -11.80 -6.19
N PHE A 9 -0.58 -10.92 -6.89
CA PHE A 9 -0.88 -9.48 -6.85
C PHE A 9 -0.42 -8.76 -8.11
N THR A 10 -1.02 -7.58 -8.31
CA THR A 10 -0.71 -6.69 -9.44
C THR A 10 0.61 -5.94 -9.24
N TYR A 11 1.14 -5.38 -10.33
CA TYR A 11 2.41 -4.66 -10.33
C TYR A 11 2.48 -3.52 -9.31
N ASN A 12 1.37 -2.79 -9.09
CA ASN A 12 1.34 -1.70 -8.11
C ASN A 12 1.63 -2.19 -6.69
N LYS A 13 1.09 -3.36 -6.30
CA LYS A 13 1.36 -3.95 -5.00
C LYS A 13 2.81 -4.45 -4.90
N TYR A 14 3.33 -5.05 -5.98
CA TYR A 14 4.75 -5.44 -6.07
C TYR A 14 5.67 -4.24 -5.79
N ALA A 15 5.49 -3.14 -6.53
CA ALA A 15 6.30 -1.94 -6.41
C ALA A 15 6.21 -1.30 -5.02
N GLN A 16 5.03 -1.33 -4.38
CA GLN A 16 4.87 -0.84 -3.01
C GLN A 16 5.65 -1.68 -1.99
N ILE A 17 5.61 -3.01 -2.10
CA ILE A 17 6.31 -3.93 -1.18
C ILE A 17 7.82 -3.77 -1.33
N THR A 18 8.34 -3.77 -2.56
CA THR A 18 9.78 -3.61 -2.81
C THR A 18 10.28 -2.24 -2.38
N ALA A 19 9.51 -1.17 -2.61
CA ALA A 19 9.85 0.16 -2.12
C ALA A 19 9.90 0.21 -0.58
N ARG A 20 9.00 -0.48 0.13
CA ARG A 20 9.05 -0.58 1.60
C ARG A 20 10.32 -1.31 2.07
N ALA A 21 10.64 -2.44 1.44
CA ALA A 21 11.86 -3.19 1.77
C ALA A 21 13.12 -2.34 1.60
N ILE A 22 13.23 -1.62 0.48
CA ILE A 22 14.38 -0.74 0.20
C ILE A 22 14.50 0.37 1.25
N ARG A 23 13.38 0.97 1.68
CA ARG A 23 13.41 2.04 2.70
C ARG A 23 13.90 1.54 4.06
N ASN A 24 13.54 0.31 4.43
CA ASN A 24 14.02 -0.31 5.66
C ASN A 24 15.52 -0.66 5.60
N SER A 25 16.08 -0.82 4.39
CA SER A 25 17.50 -1.10 4.18
C SER A 25 18.37 0.16 4.13
N LEU A 26 17.79 1.37 4.19
CA LEU A 26 18.55 2.64 4.18
C LEU A 26 19.14 2.94 5.55
N LYS A 27 20.22 3.74 5.56
CA LYS A 27 20.79 4.32 6.79
C LYS A 27 19.79 5.26 7.46
N GLU A 28 19.96 5.45 8.77
CA GLU A 28 19.02 6.18 9.63
C GLU A 28 18.66 7.58 9.13
N GLU A 29 19.66 8.32 8.64
CA GLU A 29 19.49 9.67 8.07
C GLU A 29 18.50 9.71 6.90
N GLY A 30 18.54 8.70 6.02
CA GLY A 30 17.64 8.57 4.89
C GLY A 30 16.29 7.93 5.25
N ARG A 31 16.25 7.13 6.32
CA ARG A 31 15.07 6.40 6.77
C ARG A 31 13.97 7.35 7.26
N VAL A 32 14.30 8.36 8.06
CA VAL A 32 13.33 9.30 8.65
C VAL A 32 12.50 10.03 7.59
N ALA A 33 13.14 10.48 6.50
CA ALA A 33 12.45 11.13 5.39
C ALA A 33 11.62 10.14 4.55
N ALA A 34 12.10 8.90 4.43
CA ALA A 34 11.48 7.86 3.62
C ALA A 34 10.26 7.22 4.30
N GLU A 35 10.25 7.12 5.63
CA GLU A 35 9.15 6.51 6.40
C GLU A 35 7.82 7.26 6.27
N LYS A 36 7.87 8.59 6.12
CA LYS A 36 6.67 9.41 5.90
C LYS A 36 5.89 8.98 4.64
N ARG A 37 6.56 8.39 3.64
CA ARG A 37 5.93 7.92 2.39
C ARG A 37 5.23 6.56 2.53
N GLY A 38 5.45 5.85 3.62
CA GLY A 38 4.83 4.55 3.90
C GLY A 38 3.47 4.63 4.58
N GLN A 39 3.09 5.81 5.09
CA GLN A 39 1.81 6.00 5.78
C GLN A 39 0.73 6.42 4.78
N THR A 40 -0.37 5.69 4.72
CA THR A 40 -1.54 6.02 3.89
C THR A 40 -2.79 5.89 4.74
N SER A 41 -3.37 7.02 5.13
CA SER A 41 -4.57 7.13 5.98
C SER A 41 -5.84 7.46 5.17
N VAL A 42 -5.92 6.95 3.95
CA VAL A 42 -7.05 7.21 3.05
C VAL A 42 -8.26 6.39 3.49
N ARG A 43 -9.46 6.95 3.34
CA ARG A 43 -10.73 6.23 3.49
C ARG A 43 -11.33 6.05 2.10
N TYR A 44 -11.84 4.86 1.81
CA TYR A 44 -12.61 4.63 0.60
C TYR A 44 -14.05 4.29 0.96
N GLN A 45 -14.95 4.63 0.05
CA GLN A 45 -16.36 4.28 0.14
C GLN A 45 -16.75 3.67 -1.19
N GLU A 46 -17.21 2.43 -1.18
CA GLU A 46 -17.78 1.83 -2.38
C GLU A 46 -19.21 2.36 -2.54
N TRP A 47 -19.50 2.93 -3.71
CA TRP A 47 -20.84 3.40 -4.06
C TRP A 47 -21.49 2.37 -4.98
N LYS A 48 -22.65 1.86 -4.58
CA LYS A 48 -23.47 0.94 -5.38
C LYS A 48 -24.89 1.49 -5.44
N GLU A 49 -25.49 1.47 -6.63
CA GLU A 49 -26.89 1.91 -6.86
C GLU A 49 -27.19 3.35 -6.39
N GLY A 50 -26.20 4.25 -6.45
CA GLY A 50 -26.37 5.66 -6.08
C GLY A 50 -26.43 5.93 -4.57
N LYS A 51 -26.27 4.91 -3.72
CA LYS A 51 -26.11 5.07 -2.27
C LYS A 51 -24.66 4.82 -1.87
N GLY A 52 -24.10 5.71 -1.07
CA GLY A 52 -22.75 5.54 -0.51
C GLY A 52 -22.76 4.43 0.54
N GLY A 53 -21.90 3.42 0.35
CA GLY A 53 -21.74 2.30 1.28
C GLY A 53 -20.97 2.67 2.56
N GLN A 54 -20.45 1.69 3.29
CA GLN A 54 -19.67 1.95 4.49
C GLN A 54 -18.33 2.61 4.12
N GLN A 55 -17.96 3.67 4.86
CA GLN A 55 -16.60 4.24 4.76
C GLN A 55 -15.64 3.29 5.43
N VAL A 56 -14.73 2.73 4.64
CA VAL A 56 -13.71 1.82 5.12
C VAL A 56 -12.37 2.55 5.12
N LEU A 57 -11.71 2.58 6.27
CA LEU A 57 -10.37 3.11 6.40
C LEU A 57 -9.39 2.11 5.77
N LEU A 58 -8.56 2.58 4.84
CA LEU A 58 -7.62 1.72 4.08
C LEU A 58 -6.61 1.01 4.99
N SER A 59 -6.31 1.57 6.17
CA SER A 59 -5.43 0.95 7.16
C SER A 59 -6.07 -0.23 7.90
N ASP A 60 -7.40 -0.29 7.98
CA ASP A 60 -8.10 -1.40 8.65
C ASP A 60 -8.32 -2.60 7.71
N VAL A 61 -8.27 -2.39 6.39
CA VAL A 61 -8.35 -3.45 5.36
C VAL A 61 -7.04 -4.22 5.19
N GLN A 62 -5.92 -3.65 5.65
CA GLN A 62 -4.60 -4.25 5.50
C GLN A 62 -4.16 -5.11 6.70
N LYS A 63 -5.02 -5.30 7.71
CA LYS A 63 -4.81 -6.27 8.81
C LYS A 63 -5.09 -7.69 8.35
#